data_AF-A0A529HNS6-F1
#
_entry.id   AF-A0A529HNS6-F1
#
_cell.length_a   1.000
_cell.length_b   1.000
_cell.length_c   1.000
_cell.angle_alpha   90.00
_cell.angle_beta   90.00
_cell.angle_gamma   90.00
#
_symmetry.space_group_name_H-M   'P 1'
#
loop_
_entity.id
_entity.type
_entity.pdbx_description
1 polymer ?
#
loop_
_entity_poly.entity_id
_entity_poly.type
_entity_poly.pdbx_seq_one_letter_code
_entity_poly.pdbx_strand_id
1 'polypeptide(L)'
;PDEPYQVLVMIDEFRQLGKMESIVSKLAINAGYGFRMVLVLQDLAQLDEVYGKATRQTTVSACQVKLFIRMNDVETSEYVSVMLGPTTIEVATPIIRAGQGIFGGRDKSLSYQERPFRTAAELRQMPAKQAVVLVPSAPGFMVRKVTYYKDAPYKATYLEFRHRRLKVPPLSRWQDFPLRSMADVEAAGNSTPAVPFELREPDTVEAPVSGDTACADAVPPATGAAAKGVEPVALKAKAN
;
A
#
# COMPACT_ATOMS: atom_id res chain seq x y z
N PRO A 1 11.62 6.63 -28.25
CA PRO A 1 10.37 5.99 -27.80
C PRO A 1 9.69 6.91 -26.77
N ASP A 2 8.97 7.91 -27.26
CA ASP A 2 8.37 8.94 -26.42
C ASP A 2 6.86 8.72 -26.35
N GLU A 3 6.45 7.83 -25.45
CA GLU A 3 5.07 7.79 -24.97
C GLU A 3 4.96 8.92 -23.91
N PRO A 4 4.28 10.04 -24.18
CA PRO A 4 4.25 11.18 -23.27
C PRO A 4 3.42 10.92 -22.00
N TYR A 5 2.60 9.86 -22.01
CA TYR A 5 1.69 9.53 -20.93
C TYR A 5 2.16 8.30 -20.15
N GLN A 6 2.11 8.38 -18.82
CA GLN A 6 2.38 7.24 -17.97
C GLN A 6 1.23 6.24 -18.02
N VAL A 7 1.49 5.00 -18.43
CA VAL A 7 0.47 3.95 -18.53
C VAL A 7 0.47 3.09 -17.28
N LEU A 8 -0.69 2.89 -16.66
CA LEU A 8 -0.88 1.93 -15.56
C LEU A 8 -1.49 0.64 -16.10
N VAL A 9 -0.75 -0.46 -15.97
CA VAL A 9 -1.26 -1.81 -16.24
C VAL A 9 -1.64 -2.45 -14.90
N MET A 10 -2.93 -2.64 -14.68
CA MET A 10 -3.45 -3.29 -13.48
C MET A 10 -4.04 -4.65 -13.83
N ILE A 11 -3.53 -5.71 -13.19
CA ILE A 11 -3.96 -7.09 -13.41
C ILE A 11 -4.55 -7.58 -12.09
N ASP A 12 -5.88 -7.69 -12.04
CA ASP A 12 -6.62 -8.04 -10.81
C ASP A 12 -6.46 -9.53 -10.43
N GLU A 13 -6.18 -10.39 -11.41
CA GLU A 13 -5.98 -11.81 -11.18
C GLU A 13 -4.80 -12.32 -12.03
N PHE A 14 -3.60 -12.20 -11.48
CA PHE A 14 -2.39 -12.56 -12.20
C PHE A 14 -2.29 -14.06 -12.50
N ARG A 15 -2.87 -14.92 -11.64
CA ARG A 15 -2.86 -16.38 -11.84
C ARG A 15 -3.57 -16.79 -13.13
N GLN A 16 -4.65 -16.10 -13.51
CA GLN A 16 -5.45 -16.43 -14.70
C GLN A 16 -4.67 -16.28 -16.01
N LEU A 17 -3.63 -15.45 -16.03
CA LEU A 17 -2.80 -15.24 -17.22
C LEU A 17 -1.83 -16.40 -17.49
N GLY A 18 -1.69 -17.32 -16.55
CA GLY A 18 -0.71 -18.40 -16.62
C GLY A 18 0.73 -17.88 -16.59
N LYS A 19 1.67 -18.72 -17.04
CA LYS A 19 3.10 -18.38 -16.98
C LYS A 19 3.48 -17.41 -18.10
N MET A 20 3.43 -16.12 -17.81
CA MET A 20 3.91 -15.05 -18.67
C MET A 20 5.33 -14.60 -18.27
N GLU A 21 6.36 -15.13 -18.95
CA GLU A 21 7.76 -14.74 -18.69
C GLU A 21 8.05 -13.29 -19.06
N SER A 22 7.39 -12.76 -20.10
CA SER A 22 7.58 -11.37 -20.54
C SER A 22 7.20 -10.35 -19.46
N ILE A 23 6.12 -10.61 -18.69
CA ILE A 23 5.68 -9.70 -17.62
C ILE A 23 6.71 -9.68 -16.48
N VAL A 24 7.19 -10.85 -16.06
CA VAL A 24 8.17 -10.98 -14.99
C VAL A 24 9.50 -10.30 -15.35
N SER A 25 9.98 -10.50 -16.57
CA SER A 25 11.20 -9.83 -17.06
C SER A 25 11.01 -8.32 -17.16
N LYS A 26 9.85 -7.85 -17.61
CA LYS A 26 9.55 -6.41 -17.74
C LYS A 26 9.32 -5.72 -16.39
N LEU A 27 8.85 -6.42 -15.36
CA LEU A 27 8.73 -5.87 -13.99
C LEU A 27 10.07 -5.37 -13.46
N ALA A 28 11.17 -6.05 -13.80
CA ALA A 28 12.51 -5.66 -13.37
C ALA A 28 13.08 -4.45 -14.16
N ILE A 29 12.58 -4.20 -15.38
CA ILE A 29 13.16 -3.24 -16.34
C ILE A 29 12.29 -1.95 -16.47
N ASN A 30 11.16 -1.89 -15.77
CA ASN A 30 10.12 -0.86 -15.93
C ASN A 30 10.55 0.61 -15.68
N ALA A 31 11.70 0.85 -15.03
CA ALA A 31 12.14 2.19 -14.65
C ALA A 31 12.36 3.15 -15.85
N GLY A 32 12.58 2.63 -17.06
CA GLY A 32 12.85 3.44 -18.26
C GLY A 32 11.70 3.57 -19.27
N TYR A 33 10.61 2.80 -19.13
CA TYR A 33 9.62 2.64 -20.20
C TYR A 33 8.28 3.37 -19.98
N GLY A 34 8.19 4.22 -18.95
CA GLY A 34 7.01 5.08 -18.73
C GLY A 34 5.74 4.34 -18.25
N PHE A 35 5.78 3.03 -18.03
CA PHE A 35 4.61 2.28 -17.52
C PHE A 35 4.80 1.79 -16.08
N ARG A 36 3.69 1.75 -15.33
CA ARG A 36 3.58 1.21 -13.97
C ARG A 36 2.75 -0.05 -14.00
N MET A 37 3.13 -1.06 -13.21
CA MET A 37 2.38 -2.32 -13.13
C MET A 37 1.89 -2.57 -11.71
N VAL A 38 0.62 -2.96 -11.60
CA VAL A 38 0.00 -3.41 -10.35
C VAL A 38 -0.47 -4.83 -10.57
N LEU A 39 0.13 -5.75 -9.83
CA LEU A 39 -0.25 -7.16 -9.84
C LEU A 39 -1.02 -7.47 -8.57
N VAL A 40 -2.22 -8.02 -8.74
CA VAL A 40 -3.05 -8.50 -7.64
C VAL A 40 -3.01 -10.03 -7.66
N LEU A 41 -2.74 -10.57 -6.47
CA LEU A 41 -2.58 -12.00 -6.20
C LEU A 41 -3.45 -12.34 -4.98
N GLN A 42 -4.03 -13.53 -4.95
CA GLN A 42 -4.79 -13.99 -3.78
C GLN A 42 -3.86 -14.42 -2.65
N ASP A 43 -2.79 -15.14 -2.99
CA ASP A 43 -1.74 -15.58 -2.08
C ASP A 43 -0.40 -15.72 -2.83
N LEU A 44 0.70 -15.91 -2.09
CA LEU A 44 2.01 -16.12 -2.69
C LEU A 44 2.21 -17.53 -3.24
N ALA A 45 1.43 -18.51 -2.77
CA ALA A 45 1.53 -19.91 -3.19
C ALA A 45 1.10 -20.09 -4.66
N GLN A 46 0.10 -19.32 -5.13
CA GLN A 46 -0.30 -19.29 -6.53
C GLN A 46 0.82 -18.86 -7.46
N LEU A 47 1.70 -17.97 -7.00
CA LEU A 47 2.87 -17.57 -7.77
C LEU A 47 3.93 -18.68 -7.79
N ASP A 48 4.06 -19.44 -6.70
CA ASP A 48 4.92 -20.63 -6.63
C ASP A 48 4.43 -21.75 -7.56
N GLU A 49 3.12 -21.99 -7.65
CA GLU A 49 2.54 -23.00 -8.55
C GLU A 49 2.85 -22.73 -10.02
N VAL A 50 2.78 -21.45 -10.45
CA VAL A 50 2.91 -21.07 -11.86
C VAL A 50 4.37 -20.84 -12.27
N TYR A 51 5.18 -20.26 -11.39
CA TYR A 51 6.54 -19.79 -11.72
C TYR A 51 7.67 -20.44 -10.90
N GLY A 52 7.32 -21.16 -9.81
CA GLY A 52 8.28 -21.73 -8.87
C GLY A 52 8.83 -20.72 -7.86
N LYS A 53 9.39 -21.23 -6.76
CA LYS A 53 9.86 -20.44 -5.61
C LYS A 53 10.94 -19.41 -5.93
N ALA A 54 11.87 -19.74 -6.82
CA ALA A 54 12.94 -18.83 -7.23
C ALA A 54 12.37 -17.60 -7.94
N THR A 55 11.48 -17.83 -8.91
CA THR A 55 10.86 -16.75 -9.68
C THR A 55 9.88 -15.94 -8.86
N ARG A 56 9.14 -16.56 -7.92
CA ARG A 56 8.33 -15.84 -6.92
C ARG A 56 9.19 -14.82 -6.19
N GLN A 57 10.34 -15.25 -5.65
CA GLN A 57 11.23 -14.36 -4.90
C GLN A 57 11.72 -13.19 -5.76
N THR A 58 12.14 -13.44 -7.00
CA THR A 58 12.59 -12.40 -7.93
C THR A 58 11.46 -11.43 -8.27
N THR A 59 10.26 -11.94 -8.55
CA THR A 59 9.07 -11.14 -8.92
C THR A 59 8.65 -10.24 -7.76
N VAL A 60 8.52 -10.81 -6.56
CA VAL A 60 8.16 -10.06 -5.35
C VAL A 60 9.24 -9.03 -5.00
N SER A 61 10.52 -9.36 -5.21
CA SER A 61 11.63 -8.42 -4.96
C SER A 61 11.62 -7.25 -5.95
N ALA A 62 11.24 -7.48 -7.21
CA ALA A 62 11.09 -6.42 -8.22
C ALA A 62 9.94 -5.45 -7.91
N CYS A 63 8.89 -5.90 -7.23
CA CYS A 63 7.80 -5.03 -6.79
C CYS A 63 8.26 -4.09 -5.66
N GLN A 64 8.36 -2.79 -5.94
CA GLN A 64 8.79 -1.80 -4.95
C GLN A 64 7.78 -1.69 -3.79
N VAL A 65 6.51 -1.53 -4.11
CA VAL A 65 5.43 -1.45 -3.12
C VAL A 65 4.72 -2.78 -3.03
N LYS A 66 4.53 -3.29 -1.81
CA LYS A 66 3.80 -4.52 -1.54
C LYS A 66 2.66 -4.21 -0.57
N LEU A 67 1.44 -4.46 -1.01
CA LEU A 67 0.24 -4.25 -0.22
C LEU A 67 -0.38 -5.61 0.11
N PHE A 68 -0.43 -5.95 1.39
CA PHE A 68 -1.06 -7.18 1.86
C PHE A 68 -2.41 -6.87 2.50
N ILE A 69 -3.46 -7.40 1.89
CA ILE A 69 -4.85 -7.25 2.35
C ILE A 69 -5.35 -8.62 2.76
N ARG A 70 -5.65 -8.81 4.05
CA ARG A 70 -6.19 -10.06 4.63
C ARG A 70 -5.41 -11.30 4.13
N MET A 71 -4.40 -11.69 4.90
CA MET A 71 -3.65 -12.91 4.66
C MET A 71 -4.34 -14.10 5.34
N ASN A 72 -4.68 -15.13 4.56
CA ASN A 72 -5.28 -16.37 5.08
C ASN A 72 -4.25 -17.48 5.24
N ASP A 73 -3.21 -17.46 4.39
CA ASP A 73 -2.17 -18.48 4.30
C ASP A 73 -1.02 -18.26 5.31
N VAL A 74 -0.42 -19.37 5.77
CA VAL A 74 0.68 -19.39 6.74
C VAL A 74 1.95 -18.83 6.11
N GLU A 75 2.35 -19.31 4.93
CA GLU A 75 3.60 -18.92 4.25
C GLU A 75 3.60 -17.41 3.96
N THR A 76 2.48 -16.89 3.49
CA THR A 76 2.30 -15.45 3.26
C THR A 76 2.37 -14.65 4.56
N SER A 77 1.75 -15.12 5.65
CA SER A 77 1.77 -14.43 6.93
C SER A 77 3.13 -14.43 7.63
N GLU A 78 3.89 -15.51 7.51
CA GLU A 78 5.26 -15.61 8.00
C GLU A 78 6.19 -14.70 7.20
N TYR A 79 6.07 -14.70 5.88
CA TYR A 79 6.81 -13.78 5.02
C TYR A 79 6.59 -12.32 5.45
N VAL A 80 5.35 -11.90 5.66
CA VAL A 80 5.06 -10.52 6.08
C VAL A 80 5.57 -10.24 7.50
N SER A 81 5.44 -11.20 8.43
CA SER A 81 5.98 -11.07 9.79
C SER A 81 7.48 -10.84 9.78
N VAL A 82 8.22 -11.56 8.94
CA VAL A 82 9.68 -11.40 8.79
C VAL A 82 10.01 -10.05 8.16
N MET A 83 9.28 -9.66 7.11
CA MET A 83 9.50 -8.38 6.42
C MET A 83 9.18 -7.15 7.26
N LEU A 84 8.24 -7.25 8.20
CA LEU A 84 7.93 -6.19 9.17
C LEU A 84 9.05 -6.03 10.21
N GLY A 85 9.83 -7.09 10.45
CA GLY A 85 10.92 -7.10 11.41
C GLY A 85 10.48 -7.24 12.87
N PRO A 86 11.46 -7.35 13.78
CA PRO A 86 11.23 -7.42 15.21
C PRO A 86 10.99 -6.04 15.82
N THR A 87 10.41 -6.05 17.02
CA THR A 87 10.24 -4.91 17.91
C THR A 87 10.61 -5.32 19.33
N THR A 88 11.01 -4.36 20.16
CA THR A 88 11.37 -4.62 21.55
C THR A 88 10.16 -4.36 22.44
N ILE A 89 9.86 -5.30 23.32
CA ILE A 89 8.82 -5.15 24.35
C ILE A 89 9.46 -5.06 25.73
N GLU A 90 8.89 -4.20 26.58
CA GLU A 90 9.23 -4.11 27.99
C GLU A 90 8.38 -5.08 28.79
N VAL A 91 9.03 -6.03 29.46
CA VAL A 91 8.40 -7.01 30.33
C VAL A 91 8.72 -6.64 31.78
N ALA A 92 7.70 -6.18 32.51
CA ALA A 92 7.80 -5.87 33.93
C ALA A 92 7.43 -7.10 34.75
N THR A 93 8.44 -7.74 35.36
CA THR A 93 8.23 -8.90 36.23
C THR A 93 8.11 -8.42 37.68
N PRO A 94 6.99 -8.69 38.38
CA PRO A 94 6.85 -8.34 39.79
C PRO A 94 7.75 -9.25 40.63
N ILE A 95 8.61 -8.65 41.46
CA ILE A 95 9.42 -9.39 42.42
C ILE A 95 8.60 -9.50 43.71
N ILE A 96 8.24 -10.74 44.09
CA ILE A 96 7.62 -11.03 45.38
C ILE A 96 8.72 -11.55 46.30
N ARG A 97 9.13 -10.73 47.28
CA ARG A 97 10.12 -11.16 48.29
C ARG A 97 9.44 -12.06 49.32
N ALA A 98 9.92 -13.29 49.46
CA ALA A 98 9.46 -14.21 50.48
C ALA A 98 9.72 -13.64 51.89
N GLY A 99 8.69 -13.58 52.73
CA GLY A 99 8.80 -13.15 54.14
C GLY A 99 8.31 -11.74 54.46
N GLN A 100 8.11 -10.87 53.45
CA GLN A 100 7.29 -9.68 53.64
C GLN A 100 5.84 -10.04 53.31
N GLY A 101 4.93 -9.92 54.27
CA GLY A 101 3.50 -10.16 54.05
C GLY A 101 2.87 -9.18 53.04
N ILE A 102 1.55 -8.99 53.11
CA ILE A 102 0.78 -8.14 52.18
C ILE A 102 1.28 -6.66 52.16
N PHE A 103 2.10 -6.26 53.14
CA PHE A 103 2.73 -4.93 53.28
C PHE A 103 4.17 -4.83 52.75
N GLY A 104 4.66 -5.83 52.02
CA GLY A 104 5.98 -5.80 51.38
C GLY A 104 6.03 -4.90 50.15
N GLY A 105 7.11 -4.11 50.02
CA GLY A 105 7.33 -3.25 48.85
C GLY A 105 7.34 -4.06 47.56
N ARG A 106 6.48 -3.70 46.61
CA ARG A 106 6.42 -4.34 45.28
C ARG A 106 7.48 -3.77 44.37
N ASP A 107 8.64 -4.42 44.33
CA ASP A 107 9.66 -4.11 43.34
C ASP A 107 9.28 -4.72 41.99
N LYS A 108 9.58 -4.01 40.90
CA LYS A 108 9.39 -4.47 39.53
C LYS A 108 10.75 -4.55 38.85
N SER A 109 11.08 -5.70 38.29
CA SER A 109 12.22 -5.85 37.38
C SER A 109 11.75 -5.54 35.96
N LEU A 110 12.43 -4.60 35.29
CA LEU A 110 12.21 -4.35 33.86
C LEU A 110 13.17 -5.22 33.04
N SER A 111 12.65 -5.93 32.05
CA SER A 111 13.41 -6.72 31.09
C SER A 111 12.99 -6.35 29.68
N TYR A 112 13.95 -6.27 28.76
CA TYR A 112 13.71 -5.99 27.35
C TYR A 112 13.77 -7.31 26.58
N GLN A 113 12.72 -7.64 25.84
CA GLN A 113 12.65 -8.85 25.02
C GLN A 113 12.34 -8.51 23.57
N GLU A 114 12.95 -9.24 22.64
CA GLU A 114 12.66 -9.12 21.21
C GLU A 114 11.40 -9.92 20.86
N ARG A 115 10.48 -9.31 20.11
CA ARG A 115 9.24 -9.92 19.62
C ARG A 115 8.98 -9.48 18.19
N PRO A 116 8.46 -10.33 17.28
CA PRO A 116 8.01 -9.87 15.97
C PRO A 116 7.02 -8.71 16.10
N PHE A 117 7.14 -7.68 15.25
CA PHE A 117 6.23 -6.52 15.28
C PHE A 117 4.75 -6.94 15.20
N ARG A 118 4.48 -7.93 14.35
CA ARG A 118 3.24 -8.71 14.34
C ARG A 118 3.59 -10.17 14.11
N THR A 119 3.00 -11.05 14.90
CA THR A 119 3.13 -12.49 14.68
C THR A 119 2.29 -12.94 13.47
N ALA A 120 2.67 -14.03 12.81
CA ALA A 120 1.91 -14.64 11.73
C ALA A 120 0.45 -14.93 12.12
N ALA A 121 0.19 -15.33 13.37
CA ALA A 121 -1.15 -15.56 13.89
C ALA A 121 -1.96 -14.24 14.00
N GLU A 122 -1.37 -13.18 14.55
CA GLU A 122 -2.03 -11.86 14.63
C GLU A 122 -2.31 -11.27 13.24
N LEU A 123 -1.42 -11.52 12.27
CA LEU A 123 -1.60 -11.08 10.89
C LEU A 123 -2.75 -11.81 10.19
N ARG A 124 -2.92 -13.12 10.44
CA ARG A 124 -4.07 -13.90 9.92
C ARG A 124 -5.39 -13.49 10.56
N GLN A 125 -5.35 -13.08 11.84
CA GLN A 125 -6.51 -12.58 12.57
C GLN A 125 -6.72 -11.06 12.41
N MET A 126 -5.99 -10.42 11.48
CA MET A 126 -6.06 -8.98 11.29
C MET A 126 -7.47 -8.54 10.87
N PRO A 127 -8.01 -7.46 11.48
CA PRO A 127 -9.31 -6.91 11.13
C PRO A 127 -9.46 -6.60 9.64
N ALA A 128 -10.67 -6.81 9.12
CA ALA A 128 -11.00 -6.56 7.71
C ALA A 128 -10.90 -5.09 7.28
N LYS A 129 -10.60 -4.14 8.18
CA LYS A 129 -10.35 -2.73 7.87
C LYS A 129 -8.87 -2.38 7.85
N GLN A 130 -7.97 -3.32 8.15
CA GLN A 130 -6.53 -3.10 8.17
C GLN A 130 -5.84 -3.80 7.00
N ALA A 131 -4.67 -3.29 6.65
CA ALA A 131 -3.77 -3.87 5.67
C ALA A 131 -2.32 -3.55 6.08
N VAL A 132 -1.37 -4.28 5.50
CA VAL A 132 0.06 -4.04 5.67
C VAL A 132 0.64 -3.47 4.38
N VAL A 133 1.39 -2.39 4.48
CA VAL A 133 2.11 -1.79 3.35
C VAL A 133 3.59 -1.88 3.61
N LEU A 134 4.31 -2.50 2.67
CA LEU A 134 5.77 -2.48 2.63
C LEU A 134 6.20 -1.58 1.47
N VAL A 135 7.08 -0.65 1.77
CA VAL A 135 7.66 0.31 0.82
C VAL A 135 9.18 0.23 0.90
N PRO A 136 9.90 0.58 -0.19
CA PRO A 136 11.35 0.60 -0.14
C PRO A 136 11.82 1.68 0.84
N SER A 137 12.93 1.40 1.53
CA SER A 137 13.63 2.37 2.38
C SER A 137 12.83 2.93 3.57
N ALA A 138 11.74 2.27 3.99
CA ALA A 138 10.99 2.62 5.17
C ALA A 138 10.45 1.37 5.88
N PRO A 139 10.21 1.42 7.21
CA PRO A 139 9.61 0.31 7.93
C PRO A 139 8.22 0.01 7.38
N GLY A 140 7.78 -1.25 7.50
CA GLY A 140 6.43 -1.60 7.09
C GLY A 140 5.37 -0.93 7.96
N PHE A 141 4.28 -0.49 7.34
CA PHE A 141 3.21 0.25 7.99
C PHE A 141 1.93 -0.57 8.09
N MET A 142 1.27 -0.50 9.24
CA MET A 142 -0.13 -0.92 9.37
C MET A 142 -1.01 0.23 8.91
N VAL A 143 -1.80 0.00 7.86
CA VAL A 143 -2.68 1.02 7.30
C VAL A 143 -4.15 0.65 7.47
N ARG A 144 -5.00 1.67 7.54
CA ARG A 144 -6.46 1.50 7.53
C ARG A 144 -6.95 1.58 6.08
N LYS A 145 -7.74 0.59 5.67
CA LYS A 145 -8.42 0.58 4.38
C LYS A 145 -9.46 1.67 4.33
N VAL A 146 -9.48 2.38 3.20
CA VAL A 146 -10.47 3.39 2.87
C VAL A 146 -11.47 2.80 1.91
N THR A 147 -12.75 2.84 2.29
CA THR A 147 -13.86 2.34 1.48
C THR A 147 -14.53 3.52 0.80
N TYR A 148 -14.32 3.68 -0.51
CA TYR A 148 -14.69 4.91 -1.24
C TYR A 148 -16.16 5.33 -1.09
N TYR A 149 -17.08 4.38 -0.92
CA TYR A 149 -18.52 4.65 -0.79
C TYR A 149 -19.01 4.82 0.66
N LYS A 150 -18.16 4.57 1.67
CA LYS A 150 -18.50 4.68 3.10
C LYS A 150 -17.74 5.79 3.82
N ASP A 151 -16.47 5.97 3.49
CA ASP A 151 -15.55 6.82 4.23
C ASP A 151 -15.41 8.21 3.59
N ALA A 152 -15.34 9.26 4.40
CA ALA A 152 -14.98 10.59 3.95
C ALA A 152 -13.48 10.67 3.58
N PRO A 153 -13.07 11.53 2.62
CA PRO A 153 -13.90 12.45 1.83
C PRO A 153 -14.58 11.77 0.62
N TYR A 154 -14.14 10.57 0.23
CA TYR A 154 -14.55 9.90 -1.02
C TYR A 154 -16.04 9.60 -1.12
N LYS A 155 -16.73 9.42 0.02
CA LYS A 155 -18.18 9.22 0.05
C LYS A 155 -18.94 10.35 -0.65
N ALA A 156 -18.50 11.60 -0.52
CA ALA A 156 -19.16 12.75 -1.17
C ALA A 156 -19.08 12.63 -2.69
N THR A 157 -17.87 12.42 -3.22
CA THR A 157 -17.63 12.18 -4.65
C THR A 157 -18.39 10.94 -5.15
N TYR A 158 -18.43 9.85 -4.39
CA TYR A 158 -19.21 8.68 -4.76
C TYR A 158 -20.70 8.99 -4.92
N LEU A 159 -21.30 9.73 -3.98
CA LEU A 159 -22.73 10.09 -4.03
C LEU A 159 -23.04 11.05 -5.19
N GLU A 160 -22.11 11.93 -5.54
CA GLU A 160 -22.24 12.85 -6.67
C GLU A 160 -22.19 12.11 -8.03
N PHE A 161 -21.22 11.19 -8.18
CA PHE A 161 -20.94 10.55 -9.47
C PHE A 161 -21.64 9.21 -9.68
N ARG A 162 -22.28 8.60 -8.66
CA ARG A 162 -22.93 7.27 -8.77
C ARG A 162 -23.97 7.13 -9.88
N HIS A 163 -24.56 8.23 -10.34
CA HIS A 163 -25.58 8.26 -11.38
C HIS A 163 -25.02 8.69 -12.75
N ARG A 164 -23.79 9.22 -12.82
CA ARG A 164 -23.18 9.59 -14.10
C ARG A 164 -22.75 8.34 -14.85
N ARG A 165 -23.20 8.22 -16.10
CA ARG A 165 -22.66 7.24 -17.05
C ARG A 165 -21.39 7.84 -17.66
N LEU A 166 -20.29 7.08 -17.64
CA LEU A 166 -19.09 7.45 -18.40
C LEU A 166 -19.46 7.45 -19.88
N LYS A 167 -19.20 8.56 -20.58
CA LYS A 167 -19.25 8.59 -22.03
C LYS A 167 -18.00 7.88 -22.53
N VAL A 168 -18.14 6.60 -22.84
CA VAL A 168 -17.07 5.84 -23.48
C VAL A 168 -16.91 6.41 -24.90
N PRO A 169 -15.73 6.92 -25.28
CA PRO A 169 -15.51 7.34 -26.65
C PRO A 169 -15.73 6.12 -27.57
N PRO A 170 -16.32 6.32 -28.76
CA PRO A 170 -16.50 5.22 -29.71
C PRO A 170 -15.13 4.64 -30.04
N LEU A 171 -14.87 3.40 -29.58
CA LEU A 171 -13.66 2.69 -29.92
C LEU A 171 -13.72 2.31 -31.40
N SER A 172 -12.66 2.62 -32.16
CA SER A 172 -12.48 2.02 -33.47
C SER A 172 -12.48 0.51 -33.32
N ARG A 173 -13.12 -0.19 -34.27
CA ARG A 173 -13.20 -1.65 -34.25
C ARG A 173 -11.78 -2.21 -34.17
N TRP A 174 -11.45 -2.86 -33.05
CA TRP A 174 -10.15 -3.45 -32.82
C TRP A 174 -9.80 -4.38 -33.97
N GLN A 175 -8.69 -4.12 -34.64
CA GLN A 175 -8.12 -5.00 -35.65
C GLN A 175 -6.92 -5.69 -35.00
N ASP A 176 -6.95 -7.01 -34.93
CA ASP A 176 -5.80 -7.78 -34.50
C ASP A 176 -4.70 -7.62 -35.54
N PHE A 177 -3.75 -6.73 -35.23
CA PHE A 177 -2.51 -6.70 -35.97
C PHE A 177 -1.71 -7.94 -35.61
N PRO A 178 -1.15 -8.67 -36.59
CA PRO A 178 -0.30 -9.81 -36.28
C PRO A 178 0.83 -9.37 -35.35
N LEU A 179 1.05 -10.13 -34.27
CA LEU A 179 2.12 -9.87 -33.30
C LEU A 179 3.45 -9.81 -34.06
N ARG A 180 4.01 -8.61 -34.18
CA ARG A 180 5.31 -8.41 -34.79
C ARG A 180 6.39 -8.97 -33.87
N SER A 181 7.36 -9.69 -34.42
CA SER A 181 8.49 -10.14 -33.64
C SER A 181 9.32 -8.93 -33.20
N MET A 182 10.08 -9.04 -32.10
CA MET A 182 10.93 -7.92 -31.65
C MET A 182 11.95 -7.49 -32.71
N ALA A 183 12.44 -8.43 -33.52
CA ALA A 183 13.33 -8.12 -34.65
C ALA A 183 12.65 -7.20 -35.68
N ASP A 184 11.35 -7.40 -35.94
CA ASP A 184 10.59 -6.56 -36.88
C ASP A 184 10.30 -5.16 -36.33
N VAL A 185 10.19 -5.03 -35.00
CA VAL A 185 9.98 -3.74 -34.31
C VAL A 185 11.29 -2.93 -34.30
N GLU A 186 12.42 -3.58 -34.05
CA GLU A 186 13.75 -2.96 -34.10
C GLU A 186 14.12 -2.55 -35.54
N ALA A 187 13.77 -3.37 -36.54
CA ALA A 187 13.96 -3.03 -37.95
C ALA A 187 13.06 -1.87 -38.43
N ALA A 188 11.83 -1.77 -37.92
CA ALA A 188 10.90 -0.70 -38.27
C ALA A 188 11.26 0.65 -37.62
N GLY A 189 11.93 0.65 -36.46
CA GLY A 189 12.40 1.87 -35.80
C GLY A 189 13.42 2.68 -36.60
N ASN A 190 14.05 2.08 -37.62
CA ASN A 190 15.07 2.71 -38.45
C ASN A 190 14.54 3.30 -39.77
N SER A 191 13.23 3.23 -40.04
CA SER A 191 12.67 3.82 -41.26
C SER A 191 11.45 4.69 -40.97
N THR A 192 11.65 5.99 -41.18
CA THR A 192 10.68 7.09 -41.22
C THR A 192 10.47 7.82 -39.87
N PRO A 193 10.78 9.12 -39.79
CA PRO A 193 10.39 9.94 -38.64
C PRO A 193 8.87 10.01 -38.58
N ALA A 194 8.30 9.67 -37.42
CA ALA A 194 6.87 9.79 -37.16
C ALA A 194 6.45 11.25 -37.34
N VAL A 195 5.40 11.48 -38.13
CA VAL A 195 4.77 12.79 -38.30
C VAL A 195 4.36 13.29 -36.91
N PRO A 196 4.70 14.53 -36.50
CA PRO A 196 4.34 15.03 -35.18
C PRO A 196 2.83 14.96 -35.00
N PHE A 197 2.40 14.28 -33.94
CA PHE A 197 1.03 14.33 -33.48
C PHE A 197 0.78 15.75 -32.94
N GLU A 198 0.02 16.56 -33.67
CA GLU A 198 -0.41 17.88 -33.17
C GLU A 198 -1.38 17.67 -32.00
N LEU A 199 -0.88 17.94 -30.79
CA LEU A 199 -1.68 18.10 -29.58
C LEU A 199 -2.68 19.24 -29.81
N ARG A 200 -3.93 18.92 -30.10
CA ARG A 200 -5.02 19.87 -29.92
C ARG A 200 -5.19 20.08 -28.42
N GLU A 201 -5.09 21.33 -27.98
CA GLU A 201 -5.32 21.70 -26.59
C GLU A 201 -6.68 21.13 -26.13
N PRO A 202 -6.75 20.50 -24.95
CA PRO A 202 -8.02 20.00 -24.43
C PRO A 202 -8.99 21.17 -24.29
N ASP A 203 -10.24 20.96 -24.69
CA ASP A 203 -11.32 21.93 -24.45
C ASP A 203 -11.23 22.40 -23.00
N THR A 204 -11.04 23.70 -22.80
CA THR A 204 -10.93 24.34 -21.51
C THR A 204 -12.18 24.03 -20.69
N VAL A 205 -12.07 23.05 -19.81
CA VAL A 205 -13.01 22.91 -18.70
C VAL A 205 -12.75 24.12 -17.82
N GLU A 206 -13.69 25.07 -17.82
CA GLU A 206 -13.63 26.25 -16.94
C GLU A 206 -13.22 25.82 -15.54
N ALA A 207 -12.12 26.41 -15.05
CA ALA A 207 -11.65 26.20 -13.70
C ALA A 207 -12.78 26.56 -12.73
N PRO A 208 -13.02 25.77 -11.65
CA PRO A 208 -13.85 26.25 -10.57
C PRO A 208 -13.22 27.53 -10.04
N VAL A 209 -14.03 28.60 -10.02
CA VAL A 209 -13.68 29.93 -9.53
C VAL A 209 -12.88 29.81 -8.25
N SER A 210 -11.67 30.37 -8.24
CA SER A 210 -10.79 30.45 -7.08
C SER A 210 -11.46 31.27 -5.98
N GLY A 211 -11.97 30.60 -4.96
CA GLY A 211 -12.20 31.24 -3.67
C GLY A 211 -10.86 31.35 -2.96
N ASP A 212 -10.30 32.55 -2.88
CA ASP A 212 -9.08 32.86 -2.15
C ASP A 212 -9.11 32.28 -0.72
N THR A 213 -8.32 31.25 -0.48
CA THR A 213 -7.68 31.03 0.82
C THR A 213 -6.36 30.31 0.56
N ALA A 214 -5.30 31.11 0.49
CA ALA A 214 -3.92 30.65 0.47
C ALA A 214 -3.67 29.68 1.64
N CYS A 215 -2.89 28.64 1.38
CA CYS A 215 -2.20 27.88 2.40
C CYS A 215 -1.37 28.85 3.25
N ALA A 216 -1.86 29.21 4.43
CA ALA A 216 -1.09 29.89 5.45
C ALA A 216 -0.58 28.86 6.45
N ASP A 217 0.72 28.91 6.71
CA ASP A 217 1.46 28.07 7.65
C ASP A 217 0.76 27.97 9.00
N ALA A 218 0.59 26.73 9.49
CA ALA A 218 0.01 26.47 10.79
C ALA A 218 1.00 26.89 11.91
N VAL A 219 0.86 28.12 12.41
CA VAL A 219 1.47 28.58 13.66
C VAL A 219 0.71 27.93 14.84
N PRO A 220 1.38 27.29 15.81
CA PRO A 220 0.71 26.71 16.96
C PRO A 220 0.20 27.81 17.91
N PRO A 221 -1.01 27.71 18.48
CA PRO A 221 -1.51 28.75 19.36
C PRO A 221 -0.78 28.74 20.71
N ALA A 222 -0.31 29.93 21.09
CA ALA A 222 0.23 30.23 22.41
C ALA A 222 -0.88 30.31 23.48
N THR A 223 -0.49 29.94 24.69
CA THR A 223 -1.22 29.90 25.96
C THR A 223 -1.93 31.20 26.34
N GLY A 224 -3.15 31.11 26.88
CA GLY A 224 -3.77 32.19 27.66
C GLY A 224 -5.25 32.02 28.00
N ALA A 225 -5.52 31.67 29.27
CA ALA A 225 -6.72 31.99 30.08
C ALA A 225 -8.08 31.27 29.81
N ALA A 226 -8.22 30.15 30.54
CA ALA A 226 -9.27 29.87 31.54
C ALA A 226 -10.77 29.89 31.17
N ALA A 227 -11.34 28.69 31.05
CA ALA A 227 -12.68 28.39 31.55
C ALA A 227 -12.69 27.00 32.23
N LYS A 228 -13.10 26.99 33.51
CA LYS A 228 -13.38 25.84 34.41
C LYS A 228 -14.33 24.84 33.73
N GLY A 229 -14.32 23.53 33.91
CA GLY A 229 -13.62 22.61 34.81
C GLY A 229 -14.42 21.30 34.76
N VAL A 230 -13.90 20.28 34.08
CA VAL A 230 -14.40 18.90 34.12
C VAL A 230 -13.17 18.02 34.28
N GLU A 231 -13.02 17.43 35.46
CA GLU A 231 -11.86 16.59 35.81
C GLU A 231 -11.82 15.30 34.96
N PRO A 232 -10.69 14.96 34.34
CA PRO A 232 -10.46 13.62 33.83
C PRO A 232 -10.01 12.69 34.97
N VAL A 233 -10.67 11.54 35.06
CA VAL A 233 -10.41 10.45 36.00
C VAL A 233 -8.97 9.95 35.88
N ALA A 234 -8.12 10.31 36.84
CA ALA A 234 -6.79 9.75 37.01
C ALA A 234 -6.86 8.39 37.71
N LEU A 235 -6.31 7.36 37.07
CA LEU A 235 -6.00 6.08 37.70
C LEU A 235 -4.91 6.30 38.75
N LYS A 236 -5.33 6.40 40.02
CA LYS A 236 -4.43 6.46 41.17
C LYS A 236 -3.64 5.15 41.26
N ALA A 237 -2.31 5.26 41.23
CA ALA A 237 -1.43 4.28 41.82
C ALA A 237 -1.78 4.15 43.31
N LYS A 238 -2.32 3.00 43.72
CA LYS A 238 -2.45 2.68 45.14
C LYS A 238 -1.08 2.27 45.67
N ALA A 239 -0.53 3.14 46.52
CA ALA A 239 0.40 2.75 47.56
C ALA A 239 -0.39 1.94 48.62
N ASN A 240 0.07 0.70 48.83
CA ASN A 240 0.19 -0.04 50.08
C ASN A 240 0.80 -1.39 49.76
#